data_AF-A0A4Q3CUM2-F1
#
_entry.id   AF-A0A4Q3CUM2-F1
#
_cell.length_a   1.000
_cell.length_b   1.000
_cell.length_c   1.000
_cell.angle_alpha   90.00
_cell.angle_beta   90.00
_cell.angle_gamma   90.00
#
_symmetry.space_group_name_H-M   'P 1'
#
loop_
_entity.id
_entity.type
_entity.pdbx_description
1 polymer ?
#
loop_
_entity_poly.entity_id
_entity_poly.type
_entity_poly.pdbx_seq_one_letter_code
_entity_poly.pdbx_strand_id
1 'polypeptide(L)'
;MTITVLDPVQKPLALEGAGVPLAPRLDTLNGKVLGLWNNDKMNAAKLLEMMREELEKHYSFTVVRGIYDPGNLMPEDGWGEIDKCDVVLLANGDCGACSTSGIVNAIELEKRGIPTMLTATPPFTEAVRTSASLRGMPEIQWAIVDHPIASLMEDELRLRAIEAVRQFPALMLVPVAQKSAA
;
A
#
# COMPACT_ATOMS: atom_id res chain seq x y z
N MET A 1 -12.40 33.02 -24.68
CA MET A 1 -11.92 31.84 -23.93
C MET A 1 -11.41 32.34 -22.60
N THR A 2 -11.99 31.87 -21.51
CA THR A 2 -11.60 32.27 -20.15
C THR A 2 -10.72 31.15 -19.59
N ILE A 3 -9.45 31.45 -19.30
CA ILE A 3 -8.56 30.52 -18.61
C ILE A 3 -8.81 30.72 -17.11
N THR A 4 -9.23 29.68 -16.42
CA THR A 4 -9.28 29.66 -14.96
C THR A 4 -7.90 29.27 -14.46
N VAL A 5 -7.18 30.23 -13.87
CA VAL A 5 -5.92 29.97 -13.18
C VAL A 5 -6.27 29.50 -11.76
N LEU A 6 -5.88 28.27 -11.43
CA LEU A 6 -6.03 27.74 -10.08
C LEU A 6 -4.88 28.25 -9.21
N ASP A 7 -5.22 28.75 -8.02
CA ASP A 7 -4.26 29.25 -7.05
C ASP A 7 -3.59 28.06 -6.32
N PRO A 8 -2.26 27.87 -6.44
CA PRO A 8 -1.55 26.74 -5.81
C PRO A 8 -1.51 26.81 -4.28
N VAL A 9 -1.91 27.92 -3.66
CA VAL A 9 -2.05 28.03 -2.19
C VAL A 9 -3.48 27.85 -1.68
N GLN A 10 -4.42 27.53 -2.59
CA GLN A 10 -5.80 27.28 -2.20
C GLN A 10 -5.88 26.09 -1.24
N LYS A 11 -6.51 26.29 -0.08
CA LYS A 11 -6.76 25.20 0.87
C LYS A 11 -7.63 24.14 0.19
N PRO A 12 -7.31 22.84 0.34
CA PRO A 12 -8.13 21.76 -0.20
C PRO A 12 -9.58 21.95 0.24
N LEU A 13 -10.51 21.82 -0.71
CA LEU A 13 -11.93 21.74 -0.37
C LEU A 13 -12.12 20.50 0.49
N ALA A 14 -12.62 20.68 1.71
CA ALA A 14 -13.03 19.57 2.55
C ALA A 14 -14.23 18.90 1.85
N LEU A 15 -13.99 17.77 1.22
CA LEU A 15 -15.04 16.93 0.67
C LEU A 15 -15.43 15.92 1.74
N GLU A 16 -16.61 16.11 2.31
CA GLU A 16 -17.23 15.15 3.22
C GLU A 16 -17.68 13.92 2.41
N GLY A 17 -16.79 12.93 2.29
CA GLY A 17 -17.17 11.60 1.82
C GLY A 17 -17.65 10.76 2.99
N ALA A 18 -18.81 10.11 2.85
CA ALA A 18 -19.20 9.02 3.75
C ALA A 18 -18.08 7.97 3.74
N GLY A 19 -17.52 7.67 4.91
CA GLY A 19 -16.35 6.79 5.02
C GLY A 19 -16.59 5.46 4.33
N VAL A 20 -15.81 5.17 3.29
CA VAL A 20 -15.78 3.86 2.63
C VAL A 20 -15.13 2.89 3.63
N PRO A 21 -15.79 1.78 3.99
CA PRO A 21 -15.23 0.83 4.93
C PRO A 21 -13.98 0.15 4.32
N LEU A 22 -13.05 -0.20 5.20
CA LEU A 22 -11.88 -1.01 4.84
C LEU A 22 -12.30 -2.43 4.48
N ALA A 23 -11.49 -3.10 3.66
CA ALA A 23 -11.59 -4.52 3.44
C ALA A 23 -11.40 -5.29 4.77
N PRO A 24 -12.03 -6.48 4.92
CA PRO A 24 -11.79 -7.34 6.07
C PRO A 24 -10.30 -7.69 6.19
N ARG A 25 -9.72 -7.48 7.37
CA ARG A 25 -8.36 -7.93 7.69
C ARG A 25 -8.34 -9.44 7.89
N LEU A 26 -7.20 -10.05 7.60
CA LEU A 26 -7.05 -11.50 7.68
C LEU A 26 -6.81 -11.95 9.13
N ASP A 27 -7.27 -13.14 9.50
CA ASP A 27 -6.88 -13.72 10.81
C ASP A 27 -5.41 -14.14 10.83
N THR A 28 -4.91 -14.57 9.67
CA THR A 28 -3.52 -15.02 9.46
C THR A 28 -3.18 -14.96 7.98
N LEU A 29 -1.88 -14.90 7.68
CA LEU A 29 -1.36 -15.07 6.32
C LEU A 29 -1.14 -16.56 5.98
N ASN A 30 -1.26 -17.48 6.94
CA ASN A 30 -1.06 -18.91 6.70
C ASN A 30 -2.11 -19.49 5.74
N GLY A 31 -1.66 -20.17 4.69
CA GLY A 31 -2.49 -20.77 3.64
C GLY A 31 -3.11 -19.76 2.68
N LYS A 32 -2.70 -18.48 2.73
CA LYS A 32 -3.23 -17.40 1.91
C LYS A 32 -2.44 -17.16 0.63
N VAL A 33 -2.99 -16.34 -0.26
CA VAL A 33 -2.33 -15.84 -1.47
C VAL A 33 -1.92 -14.39 -1.26
N LEU A 34 -0.60 -14.14 -1.23
CA LEU A 34 0.00 -12.82 -1.14
C LEU A 34 0.24 -12.25 -2.54
N GLY A 35 -0.37 -11.11 -2.85
CA GLY A 35 -0.10 -10.37 -4.07
C GLY A 35 1.08 -9.41 -3.93
N LEU A 36 2.02 -9.45 -4.87
CA LEU A 36 3.14 -8.50 -4.97
C LEU A 36 2.97 -7.65 -6.24
N TRP A 37 2.49 -6.41 -6.08
CA TRP A 37 2.29 -5.48 -7.20
C TRP A 37 3.31 -4.34 -7.16
N ASN A 38 4.25 -4.39 -8.08
CA ASN A 38 5.30 -3.39 -8.21
C ASN A 38 4.93 -2.35 -9.28
N ASN A 39 5.54 -1.17 -9.26
CA ASN A 39 5.24 -0.11 -10.23
C ASN A 39 6.33 0.11 -11.27
N ASP A 40 7.12 -0.92 -11.57
CA ASP A 40 8.27 -0.93 -12.48
C ASP A 40 9.37 0.12 -12.17
N LYS A 41 9.28 0.81 -11.02
CA LYS A 41 10.36 1.70 -10.58
C LYS A 41 11.52 0.90 -10.02
N MET A 42 12.68 1.57 -10.02
CA MET A 42 13.90 1.04 -9.41
C MET A 42 13.59 0.49 -8.01
N ASN A 43 14.12 -0.71 -7.74
CA ASN A 43 13.96 -1.45 -6.49
C ASN A 43 12.53 -1.86 -6.09
N ALA A 44 11.46 -1.49 -6.82
CA ALA A 44 10.09 -1.81 -6.42
C ALA A 44 9.84 -3.33 -6.33
N ALA A 45 10.13 -4.08 -7.41
CA ALA A 45 10.00 -5.53 -7.41
C ALA A 45 10.94 -6.19 -6.38
N LYS A 46 12.19 -5.71 -6.29
CA LYS A 46 13.20 -6.26 -5.36
C LYS A 46 12.80 -6.06 -3.90
N LEU A 47 12.24 -4.90 -3.54
CA LEU A 47 11.71 -4.64 -2.21
C LEU A 47 10.60 -5.62 -1.86
N LEU A 48 9.63 -5.82 -2.76
CA LEU A 48 8.51 -6.74 -2.54
C LEU A 48 8.98 -8.19 -2.36
N GLU A 49 10.00 -8.63 -3.12
CA GLU A 49 10.61 -9.95 -2.92
C GLU A 49 11.31 -10.07 -1.56
N MET A 50 12.03 -9.04 -1.13
CA MET A 50 12.64 -9.05 0.22
C MET A 50 11.58 -9.05 1.32
N MET A 51 10.46 -8.35 1.12
CA MET A 51 9.32 -8.38 2.05
C MET A 51 8.67 -9.77 2.09
N ARG A 52 8.52 -10.43 0.94
CA ARG A 52 8.07 -11.83 0.86
C ARG A 52 8.99 -12.75 1.66
N GLU A 53 10.29 -12.68 1.44
CA GLU A 53 11.30 -13.49 2.17
C GLU A 53 11.22 -13.29 3.68
N GLU A 54 11.01 -12.05 4.13
CA GLU A 54 10.90 -11.75 5.55
C GLU A 54 9.58 -12.30 6.15
N LEU A 55 8.47 -12.18 5.42
CA LEU A 55 7.18 -12.75 5.83
C LEU A 55 7.21 -14.28 5.90
N GLU A 56 7.93 -14.95 5.00
CA GLU A 56 8.06 -16.42 4.96
C GLU A 56 8.74 -17.00 6.20
N LYS A 57 9.47 -16.19 6.97
CA LYS A 57 10.03 -16.61 8.27
C LYS A 57 8.96 -16.87 9.32
N HIS A 58 7.76 -16.31 9.13
CA HIS A 58 6.67 -16.30 10.13
C HIS A 58 5.38 -16.94 9.61
N TYR A 59 5.17 -16.98 8.29
CA TYR A 59 3.94 -17.44 7.66
C TYR A 59 4.23 -18.35 6.47
N SER A 60 3.28 -19.23 6.14
CA SER A 60 3.31 -20.04 4.92
C SER A 60 2.20 -19.61 3.98
N PHE A 61 2.54 -19.20 2.76
CA PHE A 61 1.59 -18.65 1.79
C PHE A 61 2.06 -18.92 0.36
N THR A 62 1.21 -18.60 -0.61
CA THR A 62 1.57 -18.59 -2.04
C THR A 62 1.62 -17.16 -2.57
N VAL A 63 2.27 -16.94 -3.72
CA VAL A 63 2.51 -15.60 -4.25
C VAL A 63 2.01 -15.45 -5.67
N VAL A 64 1.31 -14.35 -5.92
CA VAL A 64 0.96 -13.85 -7.26
C VAL A 64 1.67 -12.51 -7.48
N ARG A 65 2.10 -12.24 -8.71
CA ARG A 65 2.86 -11.04 -9.06
C ARG A 65 2.15 -10.24 -10.12
N GLY A 66 2.27 -8.92 -10.05
CA GLY A 66 1.79 -8.03 -11.08
C GLY A 66 2.50 -6.68 -11.08
N ILE A 67 2.06 -5.84 -12.00
CA ILE A 67 2.55 -4.47 -12.20
C ILE A 67 1.35 -3.52 -12.10
N TYR A 68 1.54 -2.34 -11.54
CA TYR A 68 0.57 -1.24 -11.60
C TYR A 68 1.21 0.07 -12.07
N ASP A 69 0.40 0.99 -12.60
CA ASP A 69 0.89 2.26 -13.12
C ASP A 69 1.36 3.21 -11.98
N PRO A 70 2.60 3.71 -12.01
CA PRO A 70 3.15 4.58 -10.97
C PRO A 70 2.55 5.99 -10.90
N GLY A 71 1.74 6.41 -11.86
CA GLY A 71 1.14 7.74 -11.95
C GLY A 71 -0.38 7.74 -12.12
N ASN A 72 -0.97 6.60 -12.50
CA ASN A 72 -2.38 6.48 -12.81
C ASN A 72 -3.08 5.40 -11.98
N LEU A 73 -4.40 5.58 -11.83
CA LEU A 73 -5.25 4.49 -11.36
C LEU A 73 -5.29 3.38 -12.42
N MET A 74 -5.14 2.14 -11.99
CA MET A 74 -5.27 0.98 -12.87
C MET A 74 -6.70 0.85 -13.38
N PRO A 75 -6.90 0.51 -14.67
CA PRO A 75 -8.22 0.17 -15.17
C PRO A 75 -8.73 -1.10 -14.49
N GLU A 76 -10.05 -1.29 -14.45
CA GLU A 76 -10.68 -2.33 -13.65
C GLU A 76 -10.17 -3.75 -13.98
N ASP A 77 -9.95 -4.00 -15.27
CA ASP A 77 -9.45 -5.23 -15.89
C ASP A 77 -7.92 -5.32 -16.01
N GLY A 78 -7.20 -4.24 -15.67
CA GLY A 78 -5.75 -4.16 -15.81
C GLY A 78 -4.95 -4.95 -14.76
N TRP A 79 -5.64 -5.59 -13.81
CA TRP A 79 -5.02 -6.17 -12.63
C TRP A 79 -4.57 -7.63 -12.79
N GLY A 80 -4.86 -8.30 -13.91
CA GLY A 80 -4.45 -9.68 -14.14
C GLY A 80 -5.03 -10.65 -13.11
N GLU A 81 -4.17 -11.33 -12.34
CA GLU A 81 -4.57 -12.38 -11.38
C GLU A 81 -4.91 -11.86 -9.97
N ILE A 82 -5.24 -10.57 -9.83
CA ILE A 82 -5.49 -9.95 -8.52
C ILE A 82 -6.61 -10.62 -7.73
N ASP A 83 -7.64 -11.15 -8.40
CA ASP A 83 -8.81 -11.78 -7.77
C ASP A 83 -8.46 -13.08 -7.04
N LYS A 84 -7.25 -13.61 -7.25
CA LYS A 84 -6.72 -14.76 -6.50
C LYS A 84 -6.11 -14.36 -5.16
N CYS A 85 -5.85 -13.07 -4.93
CA CYS A 85 -5.10 -12.59 -3.77
C CYS A 85 -6.03 -12.40 -2.56
N ASP A 86 -5.60 -12.89 -1.40
CA ASP A 86 -6.25 -12.60 -0.11
C ASP A 86 -5.76 -11.28 0.49
N VAL A 87 -4.56 -10.83 0.12
CA VAL A 87 -3.94 -9.57 0.56
C VAL A 87 -2.90 -9.12 -0.47
N VAL A 88 -2.72 -7.82 -0.64
CA VAL A 88 -1.82 -7.24 -1.65
C VAL A 88 -0.81 -6.29 -1.01
N LEU A 89 0.44 -6.35 -1.48
CA LEU A 89 1.49 -5.40 -1.18
C LEU A 89 1.78 -4.56 -2.42
N LEU A 90 1.76 -3.23 -2.24
CA LEU A 90 2.16 -2.26 -3.26
C LEU A 90 3.47 -1.58 -2.87
N ALA A 91 4.42 -1.51 -3.80
CA ALA A 91 5.62 -0.69 -3.68
C ALA A 91 5.59 0.42 -4.75
N ASN A 92 6.12 1.62 -4.51
CA ASN A 92 7.12 1.96 -3.49
C ASN A 92 6.87 3.27 -2.70
N GLY A 93 5.94 4.11 -3.15
CA GLY A 93 5.56 5.32 -2.43
C GLY A 93 6.69 6.25 -1.97
N ASP A 94 7.81 6.32 -2.70
CA ASP A 94 8.98 7.16 -2.39
C ASP A 94 9.13 8.39 -3.29
N CYS A 95 8.05 8.77 -3.98
CA CYS A 95 7.96 9.94 -4.85
C CYS A 95 6.51 10.44 -4.93
N GLY A 96 6.29 11.74 -5.15
CA GLY A 96 4.94 12.33 -5.10
C GLY A 96 3.88 11.60 -5.95
N ALA A 97 4.17 11.35 -7.23
CA ALA A 97 3.23 10.66 -8.13
C ALA A 97 2.98 9.20 -7.72
N CYS A 98 4.03 8.46 -7.33
CA CYS A 98 3.89 7.05 -6.99
C CYS A 98 3.29 6.81 -5.60
N SER A 99 3.49 7.73 -4.66
CA SER A 99 2.82 7.68 -3.35
C SER A 99 1.32 7.93 -3.49
N THR A 100 0.93 8.93 -4.29
CA THR A 100 -0.48 9.27 -4.52
C THR A 100 -1.19 8.24 -5.41
N SER A 101 -0.56 7.81 -6.51
CA SER A 101 -1.10 6.71 -7.34
C SER A 101 -1.21 5.41 -6.55
N GLY A 102 -0.16 5.05 -5.78
CA GLY A 102 -0.14 3.83 -4.98
C GLY A 102 -1.29 3.74 -3.99
N ILE A 103 -1.59 4.83 -3.26
CA ILE A 103 -2.68 4.80 -2.28
C ILE A 103 -4.06 4.82 -2.95
N VAL A 104 -4.21 5.52 -4.08
CA VAL A 104 -5.46 5.51 -4.85
C VAL A 104 -5.75 4.11 -5.38
N ASN A 105 -4.72 3.40 -5.88
CA ASN A 105 -4.84 2.01 -6.29
C ASN A 105 -5.13 1.07 -5.10
N ALA A 106 -4.49 1.29 -3.95
CA ALA A 106 -4.80 0.53 -2.73
C ALA A 106 -6.27 0.69 -2.30
N ILE A 107 -6.81 1.89 -2.38
CA ILE A 107 -8.22 2.17 -2.05
C ILE A 107 -9.17 1.42 -3.00
N GLU A 108 -8.86 1.33 -4.29
CA GLU A 108 -9.69 0.58 -5.22
C GLU A 108 -9.63 -0.93 -4.97
N LEU A 109 -8.50 -1.47 -4.52
CA LEU A 109 -8.41 -2.87 -4.09
C LEU A 109 -9.14 -3.12 -2.77
N GLU A 110 -9.06 -2.20 -1.81
CA GLU A 110 -9.81 -2.26 -0.55
C GLU A 110 -11.33 -2.26 -0.81
N LYS A 111 -11.81 -1.44 -1.77
CA LYS A 111 -13.21 -1.45 -2.22
C LYS A 111 -13.65 -2.78 -2.85
N ARG A 112 -12.72 -3.55 -3.43
CA ARG A 112 -12.96 -4.92 -3.91
C ARG A 112 -12.96 -5.96 -2.80
N GLY A 113 -12.73 -5.54 -1.54
CA GLY A 113 -12.61 -6.44 -0.40
C GLY A 113 -11.23 -7.08 -0.27
N ILE A 114 -10.22 -6.60 -1.00
CA ILE A 114 -8.84 -7.11 -0.93
C ILE A 114 -8.02 -6.17 -0.04
N PRO A 115 -7.64 -6.59 1.18
CA PRO A 115 -6.80 -5.76 2.06
C PRO A 115 -5.46 -5.47 1.38
N THR A 116 -5.06 -4.20 1.34
CA THR A 116 -3.88 -3.77 0.57
C THR A 116 -2.98 -2.85 1.39
N MET A 117 -1.70 -3.19 1.45
CA MET A 117 -0.65 -2.40 2.11
C MET A 117 0.25 -1.72 1.08
N LEU A 118 0.18 -0.39 0.99
CA LEU A 118 1.23 0.39 0.32
C LEU A 118 2.46 0.52 1.23
N THR A 119 3.66 0.43 0.68
CA THR A 119 4.89 0.92 1.32
C THR A 119 5.17 2.34 0.84
N ALA A 120 5.32 3.29 1.76
CA ALA A 120 5.61 4.69 1.46
C ALA A 120 6.66 5.25 2.43
N THR A 121 7.22 6.42 2.10
CA THR A 121 8.28 7.05 2.90
C THR A 121 7.82 8.38 3.54
N PRO A 122 8.39 8.81 4.68
CA PRO A 122 7.95 9.97 5.45
C PRO A 122 7.68 11.24 4.65
N PRO A 123 8.52 11.65 3.67
CA PRO A 123 8.30 12.89 2.91
C PRO A 123 6.97 12.94 2.15
N PHE A 124 6.33 11.80 1.88
CA PHE A 124 5.11 11.72 1.08
C PHE A 124 3.86 11.30 1.87
N THR A 125 3.98 11.13 3.20
CA THR A 125 2.87 10.69 4.05
C THR A 125 1.68 11.66 4.06
N GLU A 126 1.92 12.96 3.97
CA GLU A 126 0.86 13.97 3.86
C GLU A 126 0.11 13.86 2.53
N ALA A 127 0.83 13.72 1.41
CA ALA A 127 0.21 13.51 0.10
C ALA A 127 -0.62 12.21 0.04
N VAL A 128 -0.12 11.13 0.67
CA VAL A 128 -0.85 9.85 0.80
C VAL A 128 -2.13 10.05 1.61
N ARG A 129 -2.03 10.67 2.79
CA ARG A 129 -3.17 10.95 3.67
C ARG A 129 -4.23 11.82 3.00
N THR A 130 -3.81 12.91 2.37
CA THR A 130 -4.70 13.83 1.65
C THR A 130 -5.42 13.10 0.52
N SER A 131 -4.71 12.25 -0.24
CA SER A 131 -5.31 11.44 -1.31
C SER A 131 -6.35 10.45 -0.76
N ALA A 132 -6.06 9.80 0.37
CA ALA A 132 -6.98 8.88 1.02
C ALA A 132 -8.26 9.56 1.53
N SER A 133 -8.11 10.71 2.18
CA SER A 133 -9.24 11.53 2.64
C SER A 133 -10.12 11.99 1.47
N LEU A 134 -9.50 12.50 0.39
CA LEU A 134 -10.23 12.93 -0.82
C LEU A 134 -11.00 11.79 -1.50
N ARG A 135 -10.55 10.55 -1.32
CA ARG A 135 -11.19 9.34 -1.86
C ARG A 135 -12.17 8.69 -0.88
N GLY A 136 -12.40 9.30 0.29
CA GLY A 136 -13.37 8.85 1.28
C GLY A 136 -12.91 7.68 2.16
N MET A 137 -11.60 7.39 2.22
CA MET A 137 -11.06 6.30 3.05
C MET A 137 -9.92 6.82 3.96
N PRO A 138 -10.16 7.79 4.85
CA PRO A 138 -9.12 8.39 5.69
C PRO A 138 -8.46 7.41 6.67
N GLU A 139 -9.13 6.31 6.98
CA GLU A 139 -8.66 5.27 7.91
C GLU A 139 -7.75 4.21 7.24
N ILE A 140 -7.55 4.26 5.91
CA ILE A 140 -6.62 3.35 5.25
C ILE A 140 -5.22 3.56 5.83
N GLN A 141 -4.53 2.46 6.11
CA GLN A 141 -3.19 2.49 6.65
C GLN A 141 -2.19 1.94 5.63
N TRP A 142 -0.94 2.37 5.75
CA TRP A 142 0.17 1.98 4.87
C TRP A 142 1.43 1.80 5.71
N ALA A 143 2.37 1.00 5.24
CA ALA A 143 3.67 0.87 5.88
C ALA A 143 4.50 2.12 5.62
N ILE A 144 5.11 2.66 6.67
CA ILE A 144 6.06 3.76 6.57
C ILE A 144 7.45 3.22 6.80
N VAL A 145 8.34 3.40 5.82
CA VAL A 145 9.76 3.07 5.95
C VAL A 145 10.59 4.31 5.72
N ASP A 146 11.84 4.33 6.19
CA ASP A 146 12.73 5.46 5.95
C ASP A 146 12.80 5.83 4.45
N HIS A 147 13.29 7.03 4.13
CA HIS A 147 13.54 7.49 2.77
C HIS A 147 15.04 7.37 2.42
N PRO A 148 15.47 7.23 1.15
CA PRO A 148 14.74 6.88 -0.08
C PRO A 148 14.65 5.36 -0.25
N ILE A 149 14.04 4.86 -1.32
CA ILE A 149 14.08 3.42 -1.62
C ILE A 149 14.65 3.15 -3.03
N ALA A 150 14.29 3.95 -4.03
CA ALA A 150 14.67 3.75 -5.43
C ALA A 150 16.20 3.71 -5.66
N SER A 151 16.98 4.40 -4.84
CA SER A 151 18.45 4.53 -5.00
C SER A 151 19.27 3.68 -4.02
N LEU A 152 18.62 2.86 -3.18
CA LEU A 152 19.31 2.07 -2.17
C LEU A 152 20.05 0.87 -2.77
N MET A 153 21.17 0.52 -2.14
CA MET A 153 21.87 -0.74 -2.37
C MET A 153 21.14 -1.89 -1.66
N GLU A 154 21.51 -3.12 -1.99
CA GLU A 154 20.79 -4.32 -1.55
C GLU A 154 20.64 -4.44 -0.03
N ASP A 155 21.70 -4.20 0.73
CA ASP A 155 21.67 -4.33 2.19
C ASP A 155 20.76 -3.28 2.83
N GLU A 156 20.81 -2.05 2.37
CA GLU A 156 19.95 -0.96 2.84
C GLU A 156 18.49 -1.19 2.44
N LEU A 157 18.25 -1.70 1.22
CA LEU A 157 16.92 -2.06 0.75
C LEU A 157 16.30 -3.18 1.61
N ARG A 158 17.12 -4.15 2.05
CA ARG A 158 16.68 -5.22 2.95
C ARG A 158 16.26 -4.67 4.31
N LEU A 159 16.92 -3.63 4.82
CA LEU A 159 16.47 -2.95 6.04
C LEU A 159 15.08 -2.32 5.88
N ARG A 160 14.78 -1.73 4.70
CA ARG A 160 13.44 -1.19 4.41
C ARG A 160 12.38 -2.28 4.28
N ALA A 161 12.72 -3.42 3.69
CA ALA A 161 11.82 -4.57 3.65
C ALA A 161 11.46 -5.06 5.07
N ILE A 162 12.46 -5.19 5.95
CA ILE A 162 12.26 -5.59 7.35
C ILE A 162 11.38 -4.58 8.09
N GLU A 163 11.64 -3.28 7.89
CA GLU A 163 10.87 -2.21 8.52
C GLU A 163 9.39 -2.24 8.09
N ALA A 164 9.11 -2.45 6.79
CA ALA A 164 7.75 -2.59 6.29
C ALA A 164 7.06 -3.85 6.83
N VAL A 165 7.75 -4.99 6.81
CA VAL A 165 7.18 -6.28 7.27
C VAL A 165 6.88 -6.29 8.76
N ARG A 166 7.67 -5.60 9.58
CA ARG A 166 7.36 -5.43 11.01
C ARG A 166 5.99 -4.79 11.26
N GLN A 167 5.51 -3.96 10.34
CA GLN A 167 4.20 -3.30 10.44
C GLN A 167 3.06 -4.17 9.91
N PHE A 168 3.35 -5.15 9.04
CA PHE A 168 2.33 -5.96 8.36
C PHE A 168 1.28 -6.57 9.30
N PRO A 169 1.61 -7.20 10.44
CA PRO A 169 0.59 -7.79 11.32
C PRO A 169 -0.40 -6.77 11.87
N ALA A 170 0.07 -5.57 12.22
CA ALA A 170 -0.79 -4.52 12.76
C ALA A 170 -1.71 -3.91 11.69
N LEU A 171 -1.26 -3.90 10.43
CA LEU A 171 -1.96 -3.26 9.32
C LEU A 171 -2.92 -4.21 8.60
N MET A 172 -2.51 -5.48 8.42
CA MET A 172 -3.19 -6.42 7.52
C MET A 172 -3.87 -7.57 8.24
N LEU A 173 -3.58 -7.80 9.52
CA LEU A 173 -4.20 -8.86 10.31
C LEU A 173 -5.16 -8.28 11.36
N VAL A 174 -6.14 -9.10 11.76
CA VAL A 174 -6.97 -8.76 12.92
C VAL A 174 -6.10 -8.68 14.18
N PRO A 175 -6.32 -7.70 15.07
CA PRO A 175 -5.63 -7.67 16.36
C PRO A 175 -5.92 -8.96 17.12
N VAL A 176 -4.87 -9.68 17.53
CA VAL A 176 -5.03 -10.80 18.46
C VAL A 176 -5.61 -10.22 19.74
N ALA A 177 -6.87 -10.55 20.06
CA ALA A 177 -7.45 -10.19 21.34
C ALA A 177 -6.52 -10.70 22.43
N GLN A 178 -5.91 -9.79 23.20
CA GLN A 178 -5.10 -10.15 24.34
C GLN A 178 -5.99 -10.97 25.28
N LYS A 179 -5.77 -12.29 25.35
CA LYS A 179 -6.32 -13.10 26.43
C LYS A 179 -5.80 -12.50 27.73
N SER A 180 -6.67 -11.82 28.47
CA SER A 180 -6.39 -11.45 29.85
C SER A 180 -6.00 -12.72 30.59
N ALA A 181 -4.74 -12.78 31.04
CA ALA A 181 -4.33 -13.76 32.02
C ALA A 181 -5.14 -13.45 33.29
N ALA A 182 -6.06 -14.35 33.61
CA ALA A 182 -6.71 -14.44 34.91
C ALA A 182 -6.00 -15.52 35.73
#